data_AF-A0A0B6B116-F1
#
_entry.id   AF-A0A0B6B116-F1
#
_cell.length_a   1.000
_cell.length_b   1.000
_cell.length_c   1.000
_cell.angle_alpha   90.00
_cell.angle_beta   90.00
_cell.angle_gamma   90.00
#
_symmetry.space_group_name_H-M   'P 1'
#
loop_
_entity.id
_entity.type
_entity.pdbx_description
1 polymer ?
#
loop_
_entity_poly.entity_id
_entity_poly.type
_entity_poly.pdbx_seq_one_letter_code
_entity_poly.pdbx_strand_id
1 'polypeptide(L)'
;MTKNQKLWTEEEDLFLKEQYGRMTLQKIGECLNRSKESVNKRVSRLQLRNNQNGIRKKWSPDQDTFLKVNINRMNNREIGKHLGKSPSSVANRIRLLKLVRNTSLRRWTKKEDEYLVKWYGVKSLDQISRRLQRSTQALESRLYRLGIRGVRAHLGNVTVYELAECLQVDVHTIYNWIQKKELPYNILRANTRTFLGIDVAAFWKWAQQNKELINFSKISLNTLIPEPDWVKEQRKYDYFNRPKYENKKWTEEEDARLWYMFYQEGRTQQEIGQLIGRSAHGIQRRLHRLRKKKLPQ
;
A
#
# COMPACT_ATOMS: atom_id res chain seq x y z
N MET A 1 37.14 -31.24 18.13
CA MET A 1 38.19 -30.90 17.14
C MET A 1 38.69 -29.49 17.42
N THR A 2 39.83 -29.36 18.09
CA THR A 2 40.49 -28.08 18.36
C THR A 2 40.99 -27.50 17.04
N LYS A 3 40.38 -26.42 16.55
CA LYS A 3 40.89 -25.68 15.37
C LYS A 3 42.32 -25.25 15.69
N ASN A 4 43.29 -25.84 14.99
CA ASN A 4 44.70 -25.49 15.09
C ASN A 4 44.84 -23.99 14.71
N GLN A 5 45.00 -23.12 15.71
CA GLN A 5 45.06 -21.68 15.49
C GLN A 5 46.46 -21.36 14.95
N LYS A 6 46.57 -21.10 13.64
CA LYS A 6 47.81 -20.60 13.02
C LYS A 6 48.33 -19.39 13.82
N LEU A 7 49.46 -19.57 14.49
CA LEU A 7 50.12 -18.52 15.28
C LEU A 7 50.54 -17.37 14.35
N TRP A 8 50.51 -16.15 14.86
CA TRP A 8 50.94 -14.97 14.11
C TRP A 8 52.46 -14.90 14.14
N THR A 9 53.08 -14.75 12.98
CA THR A 9 54.53 -14.53 12.85
C THR A 9 54.87 -13.04 12.95
N GLU A 10 56.13 -12.74 13.23
CA GLU A 10 56.63 -11.36 13.29
C GLU A 10 56.52 -10.65 11.93
N GLU A 11 56.73 -11.38 10.83
CA GLU A 11 56.56 -10.87 9.46
C GLU A 11 55.10 -10.49 9.16
N GLU A 12 54.15 -11.35 9.56
CA GLU A 12 52.71 -11.06 9.41
C GLU A 12 52.29 -9.84 10.26
N ASP A 13 52.88 -9.65 11.44
CA ASP A 13 52.66 -8.48 12.29
C ASP A 13 53.26 -7.21 11.70
N LEU A 14 54.46 -7.29 11.11
CA LEU A 14 55.14 -6.17 10.47
C LEU A 14 54.38 -5.72 9.22
N PHE A 15 53.96 -6.67 8.37
CA PHE A 15 53.08 -6.41 7.24
C PHE A 15 51.74 -5.79 7.69
N LEU A 16 51.12 -6.35 8.74
CA LEU A 16 49.89 -5.80 9.28
C LEU A 16 50.08 -4.35 9.76
N LYS A 17 51.16 -4.04 10.49
CA LYS A 17 51.47 -2.67 10.96
C LYS A 17 51.66 -1.70 9.81
N GLU A 18 52.37 -2.09 8.75
CA GLU A 18 52.67 -1.23 7.62
C GLU A 18 51.44 -0.96 6.73
N GLN A 19 50.63 -2.00 6.50
CA GLN A 19 49.48 -1.91 5.60
C GLN A 19 48.19 -1.44 6.30
N TYR A 20 48.18 -1.42 7.64
CA TYR A 20 47.04 -0.94 8.42
C TYR A 20 46.76 0.55 8.15
N GLY A 21 45.59 0.82 7.58
CA GLY A 21 45.17 2.17 7.17
C GLY A 21 45.40 2.48 5.69
N ARG A 22 46.31 1.75 5.01
CA ARG A 22 46.55 1.86 3.55
C ARG A 22 45.55 1.02 2.74
N MET A 23 45.15 -0.12 3.28
CA MET A 23 44.18 -1.03 2.64
C MET A 23 43.17 -1.58 3.66
N THR A 24 42.10 -2.22 3.16
CA THR A 24 41.04 -2.74 4.03
C THR A 24 41.48 -4.00 4.77
N LEU A 25 40.91 -4.25 5.96
CA LEU A 25 41.18 -5.47 6.74
C LEU A 25 40.87 -6.77 5.96
N GLN A 26 39.95 -6.68 4.99
CA GLN A 26 39.62 -7.80 4.11
C GLN A 26 40.79 -8.10 3.16
N LYS A 27 41.32 -7.07 2.49
CA LYS A 27 42.45 -7.22 1.56
C LYS A 27 43.74 -7.64 2.29
N ILE A 28 43.96 -7.14 3.50
CA ILE A 28 45.05 -7.63 4.37
C ILE A 28 44.87 -9.11 4.70
N GLY A 29 43.63 -9.54 4.97
CA GLY A 29 43.32 -10.95 5.19
C GLY A 29 43.64 -11.81 3.97
N GLU A 30 43.29 -11.36 2.78
CA GLU A 30 43.62 -12.03 1.51
C GLU A 30 45.15 -12.16 1.33
N CYS A 31 45.91 -11.08 1.56
CA CYS A 31 47.39 -11.11 1.47
C CYS A 31 48.06 -12.04 2.49
N LEU A 32 47.49 -12.14 3.69
CA LEU A 32 48.04 -12.97 4.78
C LEU A 32 47.45 -14.39 4.82
N ASN A 33 46.56 -14.72 3.88
CA ASN A 33 45.76 -15.95 3.87
C ASN A 33 45.05 -16.21 5.22
N ARG A 34 44.40 -15.16 5.76
CA ARG A 34 43.68 -15.16 7.04
C ARG A 34 42.31 -14.52 6.88
N SER A 35 41.33 -14.93 7.70
CA SER A 35 40.04 -14.25 7.71
C SER A 35 40.15 -12.81 8.21
N LYS A 36 39.30 -11.93 7.69
CA LYS A 36 39.14 -10.54 8.14
C LYS A 36 38.97 -10.46 9.67
N GLU A 37 38.23 -11.39 10.26
CA GLU A 37 37.99 -11.46 11.71
C GLU A 37 39.27 -11.78 12.49
N SER A 38 40.14 -12.64 11.94
CA SER A 38 41.45 -12.96 12.53
C SER A 38 42.37 -11.75 12.51
N VAL A 39 42.46 -11.05 11.38
CA VAL A 39 43.19 -9.79 11.23
C VAL A 39 42.66 -8.73 12.21
N ASN A 40 41.34 -8.59 12.30
CA ASN A 40 40.69 -7.63 13.19
C ASN A 40 40.99 -7.89 14.69
N LYS A 41 41.06 -9.17 15.10
CA LYS A 41 41.49 -9.56 16.45
C LYS A 41 42.96 -9.23 16.69
N ARG A 42 43.85 -9.47 15.71
CA ARG A 42 45.28 -9.14 15.84
C ARG A 42 45.52 -7.64 15.91
N VAL A 43 44.84 -6.85 15.08
CA VAL A 43 44.85 -5.37 15.16
C VAL A 43 44.51 -4.88 16.58
N SER A 44 43.50 -5.49 17.22
CA SER A 44 43.13 -5.14 18.59
C SER A 44 44.21 -5.54 19.61
N ARG A 45 44.85 -6.71 19.45
CA ARG A 45 45.94 -7.17 20.33
C ARG A 45 47.21 -6.33 20.20
N LEU A 46 47.54 -5.92 18.98
CA LEU A 46 48.67 -5.04 18.67
C LEU A 46 48.37 -3.55 18.97
N GLN A 47 47.17 -3.24 19.48
CA GLN A 47 46.75 -1.89 19.83
C GLN A 47 46.90 -0.85 18.70
N LEU A 48 46.82 -1.28 17.44
CA LEU A 48 46.97 -0.39 16.26
C LEU A 48 45.81 0.61 16.10
N ARG A 49 44.79 0.52 16.94
CA ARG A 49 43.64 1.41 16.96
C ARG A 49 43.97 2.68 17.75
N ASN A 50 44.60 3.66 17.10
CA ASN A 50 44.75 5.01 17.65
C ASN A 50 43.78 6.02 16.97
N ASN A 51 43.63 7.21 17.57
CA ASN A 51 42.74 8.28 17.05
C ASN A 51 43.20 8.87 15.70
N GLN A 52 44.41 8.53 15.23
CA GLN A 52 44.99 9.01 13.96
C GLN A 52 44.83 7.98 12.82
N ASN A 53 44.97 6.67 13.10
CA ASN A 53 45.01 5.56 12.13
C ASN A 53 43.71 4.73 12.11
N GLY A 54 42.68 5.16 12.86
CA GLY A 54 41.35 4.59 12.72
C GLY A 54 40.83 4.83 11.30
N ILE A 55 40.57 3.76 10.54
CA ILE A 55 39.93 3.76 9.20
C ILE A 55 38.54 4.44 9.18
N ARG A 56 38.08 4.98 10.32
CA ARG A 56 36.92 5.87 10.43
C ARG A 56 37.27 7.19 9.73
N LYS A 57 36.88 7.32 8.45
CA LYS A 57 36.92 8.59 7.70
C LYS A 57 36.39 9.72 8.60
N LYS A 58 37.28 10.61 9.08
CA LYS A 58 36.91 11.76 9.92
C LYS A 58 35.91 12.63 9.15
N TRP A 59 35.02 13.30 9.87
CA TRP A 59 34.11 14.27 9.28
C TRP A 59 34.85 15.59 9.14
N SER A 60 34.87 16.16 7.93
CA SER A 60 35.42 17.51 7.73
C SER A 60 34.35 18.58 8.03
N PRO A 61 34.76 19.82 8.33
CA PRO A 61 33.82 20.93 8.48
C PRO A 61 32.89 21.09 7.28
N ASP A 62 33.38 20.93 6.05
CA ASP A 62 32.57 21.00 4.83
C ASP A 62 31.51 19.90 4.76
N GLN A 63 31.86 18.68 5.22
CA GLN A 63 30.90 17.58 5.30
C GLN A 63 29.81 17.87 6.34
N ASP A 64 30.16 18.52 7.46
CA ASP A 64 29.19 18.96 8.45
C ASP A 64 28.29 20.08 7.92
N THR A 65 28.85 21.05 7.18
CA THR A 65 28.09 22.12 6.52
C THR A 65 27.12 21.54 5.50
N PHE A 66 27.60 20.64 4.63
CA PHE A 66 26.76 19.93 3.68
C PHE A 66 25.65 19.15 4.39
N LEU A 67 25.98 18.44 5.48
CA LEU A 67 25.01 17.71 6.29
C LEU A 67 23.94 18.65 6.85
N LYS A 68 24.32 19.78 7.47
CA LYS A 68 23.39 20.77 8.05
C LYS A 68 22.42 21.34 7.01
N VAL A 69 22.91 21.70 5.82
CA VAL A 69 22.09 22.26 4.73
C VAL A 69 21.13 21.21 4.16
N ASN A 70 21.59 19.96 4.03
CA ASN A 70 20.87 18.92 3.30
C ASN A 70 20.09 17.94 4.20
N ILE A 71 20.18 18.03 5.53
CA ILE A 71 19.53 17.11 6.47
C ILE A 71 18.01 17.00 6.27
N ASN A 72 17.38 18.10 5.81
CA ASN A 72 15.94 18.21 5.56
C ASN A 72 15.56 17.97 4.09
N ARG A 73 16.53 17.96 3.16
CA ARG A 73 16.32 17.77 1.72
C ARG A 73 16.59 16.34 1.28
N MET A 74 17.57 15.69 1.92
CA MET A 74 18.08 14.38 1.55
C MET A 74 17.99 13.40 2.72
N ASN A 75 17.79 12.12 2.40
CA ASN A 75 17.84 11.05 3.41
C ASN A 75 19.29 10.65 3.73
N ASN A 76 19.47 9.87 4.81
CA ASN A 76 20.81 9.44 5.25
C ASN A 76 21.56 8.64 4.17
N ARG A 77 20.84 7.96 3.26
CA ARG A 77 21.44 7.16 2.21
C ARG A 77 21.97 8.03 1.07
N GLU A 78 21.22 9.04 0.66
CA GLU A 78 21.61 10.03 -0.33
C GLU A 78 22.77 10.89 0.18
N ILE A 79 22.67 11.38 1.42
CA ILE A 79 23.76 12.12 2.08
C ILE A 79 25.00 11.23 2.18
N GLY A 80 24.83 9.97 2.60
CA GLY A 80 25.93 9.01 2.67
C GLY A 80 26.60 8.76 1.31
N LYS A 81 25.80 8.60 0.25
CA LYS A 81 26.29 8.45 -1.13
C LYS A 81 27.09 9.68 -1.57
N HIS A 82 26.59 10.88 -1.31
CA HIS A 82 27.26 12.13 -1.67
C HIS A 82 28.56 12.36 -0.88
N LEU A 83 28.59 11.98 0.40
CA LEU A 83 29.74 12.18 1.28
C LEU A 83 30.72 10.99 1.31
N GLY A 84 30.42 9.91 0.57
CA GLY A 84 31.19 8.66 0.63
C GLY A 84 31.23 8.03 2.02
N LYS A 85 30.14 8.19 2.80
CA LYS A 85 29.93 7.67 4.17
C LYS A 85 28.78 6.68 4.20
N SER A 86 28.80 5.74 5.15
CA SER A 86 27.65 4.84 5.36
C SER A 86 26.45 5.61 5.91
N PRO A 87 25.20 5.18 5.63
CA PRO A 87 24.00 5.80 6.21
C PRO A 87 24.02 5.82 7.76
N SER A 88 24.61 4.79 8.38
CA SER A 88 24.81 4.70 9.83
C SER A 88 25.83 5.72 10.37
N SER A 89 26.89 6.04 9.60
CA SER A 89 27.84 7.09 9.96
C SER A 89 27.19 8.48 9.91
N VAL A 90 26.35 8.72 8.90
CA VAL A 90 25.54 9.95 8.79
C VAL A 90 24.57 10.08 9.97
N ALA A 91 23.83 9.02 10.30
CA ALA A 91 22.92 9.01 11.45
C ALA A 91 23.64 9.32 12.78
N ASN A 92 24.81 8.71 12.99
CA ASN A 92 25.63 8.99 14.16
C ASN A 92 26.14 10.44 14.18
N ARG A 93 26.52 11.00 13.03
CA ARG A 93 26.97 12.39 12.96
C ARG A 93 25.85 13.37 13.27
N ILE A 94 24.64 13.13 12.75
CA ILE A 94 23.44 13.91 13.06
C ILE A 94 23.20 13.97 14.57
N ARG A 95 23.27 12.81 15.25
CA ARG A 95 23.12 12.71 16.71
C ARG A 95 24.21 13.49 17.46
N LEU A 96 25.46 13.37 17.04
CA LEU A 96 26.59 14.07 17.67
C LEU A 96 26.49 15.59 17.50
N LEU A 97 26.04 16.05 16.33
CA LEU A 97 25.82 17.47 16.05
C LEU A 97 24.47 17.99 16.61
N LYS A 98 23.71 17.15 17.32
CA LYS A 98 22.37 17.45 17.86
C LYS A 98 21.42 18.05 16.82
N LEU A 99 21.56 17.64 15.56
CA LEU A 99 20.70 18.12 14.47
C LEU A 99 19.37 17.37 14.52
N VAL A 100 18.28 18.12 14.52
CA VAL A 100 16.92 17.56 14.44
C VAL A 100 16.43 17.70 13.02
N ARG A 101 15.98 16.59 12.42
CA ARG A 101 15.28 16.66 11.15
C ARG A 101 13.96 17.36 11.34
N ASN A 102 13.68 18.33 10.48
CA ASN A 102 12.33 18.84 10.35
C ASN A 102 11.46 17.78 9.65
N THR A 103 10.90 16.87 10.44
CA THR A 103 10.03 15.78 9.99
C THR A 103 8.78 16.29 9.28
N SER A 104 8.42 17.56 9.45
CA SER A 104 7.21 18.17 8.86
C SER A 104 7.32 18.55 7.38
N LEU A 105 8.52 18.53 6.76
CA LEU A 105 8.72 19.23 5.47
C LEU A 105 9.00 18.36 4.24
N ARG A 106 9.18 17.04 4.36
CA ARG A 106 9.36 16.21 3.15
C ARG A 106 8.03 16.05 2.42
N ARG A 107 7.73 17.02 1.53
CA ARG A 107 6.54 17.03 0.67
C ARG A 107 6.47 15.75 -0.15
N TRP A 108 5.26 15.24 -0.34
CA TRP A 108 5.01 14.11 -1.21
C TRP A 108 5.14 14.54 -2.66
N THR A 109 5.89 13.78 -3.45
CA THR A 109 5.97 14.02 -4.90
C THR A 109 4.95 13.16 -5.63
N LYS A 110 4.49 13.62 -6.79
CA LYS A 110 3.57 12.85 -7.64
C LYS A 110 4.09 11.44 -7.97
N LYS A 111 5.41 11.30 -8.21
CA LYS A 111 6.06 10.00 -8.44
C LYS A 111 6.02 9.09 -7.21
N GLU A 112 6.13 9.64 -6.00
CA GLU A 112 5.98 8.87 -4.77
C GLU A 112 4.53 8.40 -4.58
N ASP A 113 3.56 9.26 -4.87
CA ASP A 113 2.14 8.89 -4.82
C ASP A 113 1.82 7.79 -5.85
N GLU A 114 2.24 7.94 -7.11
CA GLU A 114 2.09 6.94 -8.16
C GLU A 114 2.74 5.60 -7.77
N TYR A 115 3.95 5.63 -7.22
CA TYR A 115 4.63 4.42 -6.74
C TYR A 115 3.89 3.78 -5.57
N LEU A 116 3.44 4.58 -4.59
CA LEU A 116 2.72 4.11 -3.42
C LEU A 116 1.42 3.43 -3.85
N VAL A 117 0.60 4.06 -4.68
CA VAL A 117 -0.66 3.51 -5.18
C VAL A 117 -0.42 2.26 -6.03
N LYS A 118 0.57 2.28 -6.93
CA LYS A 118 0.86 1.14 -7.83
C LYS A 118 1.24 -0.14 -7.09
N TRP A 119 1.98 -0.01 -5.99
CA TRP A 119 2.54 -1.16 -5.28
C TRP A 119 1.81 -1.49 -3.98
N TYR A 120 0.93 -0.63 -3.50
CA TYR A 120 0.03 -0.94 -2.39
C TYR A 120 -0.85 -2.13 -2.75
N GLY A 121 -1.04 -3.08 -1.84
CA GLY A 121 -1.72 -4.36 -2.13
C GLY A 121 -0.84 -5.44 -2.77
N VAL A 122 0.30 -5.07 -3.39
CA VAL A 122 1.24 -6.02 -4.04
C VAL A 122 2.50 -6.23 -3.20
N LYS A 123 3.03 -5.16 -2.59
CA LYS A 123 4.20 -5.19 -1.70
C LYS A 123 3.78 -4.83 -0.29
N SER A 124 4.51 -5.33 0.71
CA SER A 124 4.26 -4.94 2.09
C SER A 124 4.56 -3.45 2.30
N LEU A 125 3.84 -2.79 3.21
CA LEU A 125 4.12 -1.38 3.54
C LEU A 125 5.57 -1.19 4.02
N ASP A 126 6.19 -2.20 4.64
CA ASP A 126 7.60 -2.17 5.02
C ASP A 126 8.53 -2.14 3.78
N GLN A 127 8.26 -2.97 2.76
CA GLN A 127 9.02 -2.92 1.49
C GLN A 127 8.87 -1.57 0.79
N ILE A 128 7.64 -1.03 0.74
CA ILE A 128 7.35 0.29 0.16
C ILE A 128 8.03 1.39 0.99
N SER A 129 7.99 1.30 2.32
CA SER A 129 8.62 2.20 3.29
C SER A 129 10.13 2.29 3.04
N ARG A 130 10.81 1.15 2.89
CA ARG A 130 12.25 1.10 2.57
C ARG A 130 12.56 1.74 1.23
N ARG A 131 11.70 1.54 0.21
CA ARG A 131 11.91 2.11 -1.13
C ARG A 131 11.71 3.62 -1.16
N LEU A 132 10.64 4.10 -0.55
CA LEU A 132 10.27 5.51 -0.47
C LEU A 132 11.02 6.25 0.63
N GLN A 133 11.69 5.52 1.53
CA GLN A 133 12.39 6.04 2.71
C GLN A 133 11.48 6.92 3.57
N ARG A 134 10.27 6.43 3.84
CA ARG A 134 9.26 7.04 4.72
C ARG A 134 8.77 5.99 5.70
N SER A 135 8.39 6.39 6.91
CA SER A 135 7.81 5.45 7.88
C SER A 135 6.51 4.85 7.34
N THR A 136 6.17 3.65 7.79
CA THR A 136 4.88 3.00 7.47
C THR A 136 3.71 3.91 7.84
N GLN A 137 3.77 4.57 9.01
CA GLN A 137 2.78 5.57 9.43
C GLN A 137 2.61 6.73 8.43
N ALA A 138 3.71 7.20 7.83
CA ALA A 138 3.65 8.25 6.83
C ALA A 138 2.99 7.76 5.54
N LEU A 139 3.24 6.49 5.14
CA LEU A 139 2.56 5.88 4.00
C LEU A 139 1.05 5.76 4.26
N GLU A 140 0.64 5.26 5.42
CA GLU A 140 -0.76 5.13 5.82
C GLU A 140 -1.47 6.48 5.85
N SER A 141 -0.84 7.50 6.45
CA SER A 141 -1.38 8.86 6.45
C SER A 141 -1.52 9.43 5.04
N ARG A 142 -0.59 9.11 4.13
CA ARG A 142 -0.69 9.54 2.74
C ARG A 142 -1.78 8.81 1.98
N LEU A 143 -1.90 7.49 2.13
CA LEU A 143 -2.98 6.70 1.54
C LEU A 143 -4.35 7.24 1.96
N TYR A 144 -4.53 7.52 3.25
CA TYR A 144 -5.74 8.16 3.77
C TYR A 144 -6.04 9.50 3.07
N ARG A 145 -5.02 10.38 2.94
CA ARG A 145 -5.16 11.67 2.22
C ARG A 145 -5.41 11.52 0.73
N LEU A 146 -4.99 10.41 0.12
CA LEU A 146 -5.27 10.05 -1.27
C LEU A 146 -6.67 9.41 -1.44
N GLY A 147 -7.46 9.31 -0.36
CA GLY A 147 -8.80 8.71 -0.37
C GLY A 147 -8.80 7.19 -0.36
N ILE A 148 -7.63 6.56 -0.19
CA ILE A 148 -7.47 5.11 -0.13
C ILE A 148 -7.76 4.68 1.30
N ARG A 149 -9.01 4.29 1.57
CA ARG A 149 -9.43 3.85 2.90
C ARG A 149 -9.03 2.40 3.15
N GLY A 150 -8.80 2.11 4.43
CA GLY A 150 -8.33 0.83 4.94
C GLY A 150 -9.16 -0.34 4.47
N VAL A 151 -8.71 -0.97 3.41
CA VAL A 151 -8.73 -2.43 3.33
C VAL A 151 -7.48 -2.88 4.08
N ARG A 152 -7.55 -4.00 4.80
CA ARG A 152 -6.40 -4.75 5.33
C ARG A 152 -5.51 -5.32 4.20
N ALA A 153 -5.26 -4.52 3.17
CA ALA A 153 -4.57 -4.77 1.91
C ALA A 153 -3.06 -4.97 2.08
N HIS A 154 -2.58 -5.26 3.29
CA HIS A 154 -1.22 -5.74 3.45
C HIS A 154 -1.02 -7.12 2.83
N LEU A 155 -2.10 -7.88 2.63
CA LEU A 155 -2.05 -9.27 2.18
C LEU A 155 -2.69 -9.52 0.80
N GLY A 156 -3.08 -8.46 0.08
CA GLY A 156 -3.80 -8.61 -1.19
C GLY A 156 -5.17 -9.28 -1.07
N ASN A 157 -5.66 -9.57 0.14
CA ASN A 157 -6.93 -10.24 0.39
C ASN A 157 -7.92 -9.28 1.05
N VAL A 158 -9.17 -9.32 0.58
CA VAL A 158 -10.31 -8.53 1.07
C VAL A 158 -11.36 -9.51 1.58
N THR A 159 -12.01 -9.24 2.70
CA THR A 159 -13.14 -10.09 3.13
C THR A 159 -14.35 -9.90 2.22
N VAL A 160 -15.26 -10.88 2.18
CA VAL A 160 -16.51 -10.77 1.40
C VAL A 160 -17.32 -9.50 1.76
N TYR A 161 -17.36 -9.11 3.04
CA TYR A 161 -18.06 -7.91 3.49
C TYR A 161 -17.38 -6.62 3.06
N GLU A 162 -16.06 -6.54 3.21
CA GLU A 162 -15.28 -5.40 2.73
C GLU A 162 -15.42 -5.25 1.21
N LEU A 163 -15.43 -6.36 0.45
CA LEU A 163 -15.64 -6.34 -0.98
C LEU A 163 -17.05 -5.83 -1.34
N ALA A 164 -18.08 -6.25 -0.59
CA ALA A 164 -19.45 -5.78 -0.80
C ALA A 164 -19.58 -4.27 -0.61
N GLU A 165 -18.97 -3.74 0.45
CA GLU A 165 -18.93 -2.31 0.74
C GLU A 165 -18.18 -1.56 -0.38
N CYS A 166 -17.04 -2.08 -0.81
CA CYS A 166 -16.24 -1.53 -1.89
C CYS A 166 -17.02 -1.43 -3.21
N LEU A 167 -17.76 -2.48 -3.57
CA LEU A 167 -18.52 -2.56 -4.80
C LEU A 167 -19.91 -1.91 -4.71
N GLN A 168 -20.33 -1.48 -3.50
CA GLN A 168 -21.69 -1.01 -3.21
C GLN A 168 -22.78 -2.03 -3.62
N VAL A 169 -22.52 -3.31 -3.40
CA VAL A 169 -23.45 -4.42 -3.68
C VAL A 169 -23.88 -5.11 -2.39
N ASP A 170 -25.00 -5.82 -2.44
CA ASP A 170 -25.42 -6.66 -1.32
C ASP A 170 -24.44 -7.83 -1.14
N VAL A 171 -24.10 -8.16 0.10
CA VAL A 171 -23.16 -9.25 0.44
C VAL A 171 -23.58 -10.59 -0.15
N HIS A 172 -24.89 -10.88 -0.23
CA HIS A 172 -25.41 -12.10 -0.85
C HIS A 172 -25.13 -12.17 -2.36
N THR A 173 -24.95 -11.01 -3.01
CA THR A 173 -24.53 -10.95 -4.42
C THR A 173 -23.15 -11.58 -4.59
N ILE A 174 -22.23 -11.31 -3.66
CA ILE A 174 -20.88 -11.89 -3.69
C ILE A 174 -20.92 -13.38 -3.37
N TYR A 175 -21.72 -13.81 -2.39
CA TYR A 175 -21.94 -15.24 -2.15
C TYR A 175 -22.51 -15.96 -3.38
N ASN A 176 -23.44 -15.33 -4.10
CA ASN A 176 -23.96 -15.86 -5.36
C ASN A 176 -22.87 -15.93 -6.44
N TRP A 177 -21.94 -14.97 -6.51
CA TRP A 177 -20.82 -15.04 -7.44
C TRP A 177 -19.86 -16.18 -7.11
N ILE A 178 -19.59 -16.42 -5.82
CA ILE A 178 -18.79 -17.56 -5.37
C ILE A 178 -19.45 -18.89 -5.76
N GLN A 179 -20.76 -19.03 -5.53
CA GLN A 179 -21.47 -20.29 -5.75
C GLN A 179 -21.81 -20.57 -7.22
N LYS A 180 -22.19 -19.54 -7.99
CA LYS A 180 -22.79 -19.71 -9.34
C LYS A 180 -21.93 -19.18 -10.48
N LYS A 181 -20.91 -18.37 -10.16
CA LYS A 181 -20.04 -17.72 -11.14
C LYS A 181 -18.57 -17.98 -10.88
N GLU A 182 -18.25 -18.94 -10.02
CA GLU A 182 -16.89 -19.43 -9.73
C GLU A 182 -15.91 -18.31 -9.34
N LEU A 183 -16.37 -17.32 -8.56
CA LEU A 183 -15.48 -16.30 -8.01
C LEU A 183 -14.44 -16.95 -7.08
N PRO A 184 -13.13 -16.79 -7.35
CA PRO A 184 -12.08 -17.39 -6.54
C PRO A 184 -12.04 -16.79 -5.13
N TYR A 185 -11.91 -17.66 -4.13
CA TYR A 185 -11.83 -17.28 -2.73
C TYR A 185 -10.84 -18.16 -1.97
N ASN A 186 -10.35 -17.66 -0.84
CA ASN A 186 -9.44 -18.30 0.09
C ASN A 186 -10.07 -18.30 1.49
N ILE A 187 -9.78 -19.33 2.29
CA ILE A 187 -10.20 -19.38 3.69
C ILE A 187 -9.12 -18.71 4.54
N LEU A 188 -9.43 -17.53 5.08
CA LEU A 188 -8.59 -16.81 6.03
C LEU A 188 -8.89 -17.30 7.44
N ARG A 189 -7.86 -17.67 8.19
CA ARG A 189 -7.98 -18.07 9.60
C ARG A 189 -7.38 -16.97 10.47
N ALA A 190 -8.19 -16.40 11.37
CA ALA A 190 -7.71 -15.48 12.39
C ALA A 190 -8.12 -16.01 13.76
N ASN A 191 -7.14 -16.48 14.52
CA ASN A 191 -7.33 -17.15 15.81
C ASN A 191 -8.34 -18.30 15.71
N THR A 192 -9.51 -18.15 16.32
CA THR A 192 -10.60 -19.15 16.37
C THR A 192 -11.65 -18.98 15.27
N ARG A 193 -11.59 -17.89 14.47
CA ARG A 193 -12.60 -17.58 13.44
C ARG A 193 -12.04 -17.77 12.04
N THR A 194 -12.90 -18.27 11.16
CA THR A 194 -12.60 -18.41 9.73
C THR A 194 -13.43 -17.40 8.93
N PHE A 195 -12.82 -16.82 7.91
CA PHE A 195 -13.43 -15.83 7.03
C PHE A 195 -13.13 -16.20 5.59
N LEU A 196 -14.04 -15.82 4.67
CA LEU A 196 -13.77 -15.90 3.24
C LEU A 196 -13.03 -14.63 2.81
N GLY A 197 -11.81 -14.81 2.33
CA GLY A 197 -10.97 -13.78 1.74
C GLY A 197 -10.92 -13.93 0.24
N ILE A 198 -11.00 -12.82 -0.48
CA ILE A 198 -10.89 -12.74 -1.92
C ILE A 198 -9.61 -12.01 -2.24
N ASP A 199 -8.72 -12.65 -2.99
CA ASP A 199 -7.52 -12.01 -3.49
C ASP A 199 -7.89 -10.94 -4.54
N VAL A 200 -7.39 -9.73 -4.36
CA VAL A 200 -7.74 -8.57 -5.20
C VAL A 200 -7.30 -8.80 -6.65
N ALA A 201 -6.14 -9.41 -6.87
CA ALA A 201 -5.67 -9.68 -8.23
C ALA A 201 -6.50 -10.78 -8.91
N ALA A 202 -6.88 -11.82 -8.17
CA ALA A 202 -7.79 -12.86 -8.65
C ALA A 202 -9.19 -12.30 -8.96
N PHE A 203 -9.71 -11.43 -8.08
CA PHE A 203 -10.98 -10.73 -8.30
C PHE A 203 -10.95 -9.92 -9.59
N TRP A 204 -9.90 -9.14 -9.85
CA TRP A 204 -9.82 -8.34 -11.07
C TRP A 204 -9.77 -9.18 -12.35
N LYS A 205 -9.10 -10.34 -12.32
CA LYS A 205 -9.12 -11.29 -13.46
C LYS A 205 -10.51 -11.84 -13.71
N TRP A 206 -11.21 -12.23 -12.64
CA TRP A 206 -12.59 -12.72 -12.72
C TRP A 206 -13.56 -11.63 -13.20
N ALA A 207 -13.42 -10.40 -12.68
CA ALA A 207 -14.25 -9.27 -13.05
C ALA A 207 -14.07 -8.86 -14.52
N GLN A 208 -12.87 -9.04 -15.08
CA GLN A 208 -12.59 -8.80 -16.50
C GLN A 208 -13.36 -9.75 -17.42
N GLN A 209 -13.63 -10.98 -16.98
CA GLN A 209 -14.43 -11.96 -17.71
C GLN A 209 -15.94 -11.75 -17.49
N ASN A 210 -16.31 -11.22 -16.33
CA ASN A 210 -17.69 -11.05 -15.89
C ASN A 210 -18.12 -9.58 -15.81
N LYS A 211 -17.71 -8.75 -16.80
CA LYS A 211 -17.91 -7.29 -16.78
C LYS A 211 -19.38 -6.89 -16.64
N GLU A 212 -20.29 -7.66 -17.22
CA GLU A 212 -21.73 -7.38 -17.20
C GLU A 212 -22.37 -7.51 -15.81
N LEU A 213 -21.73 -8.25 -14.89
CA LEU A 213 -22.26 -8.47 -13.55
C LEU A 213 -22.02 -7.28 -12.60
N ILE A 214 -21.05 -6.42 -12.93
CA ILE A 214 -20.59 -5.34 -12.06
C ILE A 214 -20.81 -4.02 -12.77
N ASN A 215 -21.51 -3.10 -12.12
CA ASN A 215 -21.56 -1.72 -12.59
C ASN A 215 -20.38 -0.94 -12.00
N PHE A 216 -19.33 -0.76 -12.79
CA PHE A 216 -18.10 -0.08 -12.39
C PHE A 216 -18.30 1.44 -12.23
N SER A 217 -19.35 2.03 -12.81
CA SER A 217 -19.66 3.46 -12.65
C SER A 217 -20.06 3.82 -11.22
N LYS A 218 -20.52 2.86 -10.41
CA LYS A 218 -20.95 3.06 -9.01
C LYS A 218 -19.82 2.95 -8.00
N ILE A 219 -18.74 2.26 -8.36
CA ILE A 219 -17.59 2.02 -7.49
C ILE A 219 -16.80 3.33 -7.40
N SER A 220 -16.30 3.74 -6.23
CA SER A 220 -15.36 4.87 -6.17
C SER A 220 -14.00 4.54 -6.82
N LEU A 221 -13.23 5.55 -7.21
CA LEU A 221 -11.86 5.35 -7.68
C LEU A 221 -10.97 4.84 -6.55
N ASN A 222 -10.00 3.99 -6.86
CA ASN A 222 -9.03 3.43 -5.90
C ASN A 222 -9.65 2.66 -4.72
N THR A 223 -10.87 2.13 -4.88
CA THR A 223 -11.51 1.33 -3.83
C THR A 223 -10.80 -0.02 -3.62
N LEU A 224 -10.37 -0.66 -4.72
CA LEU A 224 -9.64 -1.93 -4.69
C LEU A 224 -8.33 -1.76 -5.46
N ILE A 225 -7.21 -1.92 -4.76
CA ILE A 225 -5.86 -1.67 -5.30
C ILE A 225 -5.07 -2.99 -5.34
N PRO A 226 -4.32 -3.27 -6.43
CA PRO A 226 -4.10 -2.43 -7.60
C PRO A 226 -5.28 -2.44 -8.57
N GLU A 227 -5.71 -1.24 -9.03
CA GLU A 227 -6.77 -1.10 -10.03
C GLU A 227 -6.17 -1.26 -11.44
N PRO A 228 -6.64 -2.24 -12.26
CA PRO A 228 -6.17 -2.43 -13.63
C PRO A 228 -6.55 -1.27 -14.56
N ASP A 229 -5.75 -1.04 -15.60
CA ASP A 229 -6.00 0.07 -16.54
C ASP A 229 -7.34 -0.05 -17.29
N TRP A 230 -7.79 -1.28 -17.59
CA TRP A 230 -9.07 -1.53 -18.27
C TRP A 230 -10.29 -1.04 -17.48
N VAL A 231 -10.18 -0.92 -16.16
CA VAL A 231 -11.30 -0.49 -15.31
C VAL A 231 -11.67 0.96 -15.60
N LYS A 232 -10.69 1.81 -15.93
CA LYS A 232 -10.94 3.22 -16.28
C LYS A 232 -11.79 3.34 -17.54
N GLU A 233 -11.55 2.49 -18.52
CA GLU A 233 -12.32 2.44 -19.77
C GLU A 233 -13.72 1.88 -19.52
N GLN A 234 -13.82 0.79 -18.75
CA GLN A 234 -15.09 0.18 -18.39
C GLN A 234 -15.99 1.13 -17.60
N ARG A 235 -15.44 1.90 -16.67
CA ARG A 235 -16.18 2.93 -15.92
C ARG A 235 -16.85 3.96 -16.83
N LYS A 236 -16.15 4.39 -17.88
CA LYS A 236 -16.72 5.32 -18.87
C LYS A 236 -17.85 4.65 -19.64
N TYR A 237 -17.64 3.41 -20.09
CA TYR A 237 -18.65 2.64 -20.80
C TYR A 237 -19.93 2.45 -19.97
N ASP A 238 -19.81 2.02 -18.72
CA ASP A 238 -20.95 1.78 -17.82
C ASP A 238 -21.69 3.09 -17.47
N TYR A 239 -20.97 4.21 -17.40
CA TYR A 239 -21.57 5.52 -17.17
C TYR A 239 -22.49 5.92 -18.32
N PHE A 240 -22.04 5.74 -19.57
CA PHE A 240 -22.84 6.07 -20.76
C PHE A 240 -23.97 5.06 -21.01
N ASN A 241 -23.72 3.77 -20.74
CA ASN A 241 -24.68 2.68 -20.98
C ASN A 241 -25.52 2.36 -19.73
N ARG A 242 -25.71 3.34 -18.85
CA ARG A 242 -26.45 3.15 -17.61
C ARG A 242 -27.91 2.75 -17.91
N PRO A 243 -28.43 1.67 -17.30
CA PRO A 243 -29.83 1.29 -17.50
C PRO A 243 -30.78 2.44 -17.14
N LYS A 244 -31.69 2.76 -18.06
CA LYS A 244 -32.68 3.84 -17.90
C LYS A 244 -33.54 3.67 -16.64
N TYR A 245 -33.75 2.42 -16.21
CA TYR A 245 -34.55 2.06 -15.06
C TYR A 245 -33.71 1.31 -14.02
N GLU A 246 -33.03 2.06 -13.16
CA GLU A 246 -32.36 1.44 -12.01
C GLU A 246 -33.35 1.10 -10.89
N ASN A 247 -33.05 0.02 -10.14
CA ASN A 247 -33.74 -0.35 -8.91
C ASN A 247 -33.51 0.68 -7.80
N LYS A 248 -34.03 1.90 -7.96
CA LYS A 248 -34.02 2.93 -6.93
C LYS A 248 -34.93 2.47 -5.77
N LYS A 249 -34.53 2.74 -4.53
CA LYS A 249 -35.44 2.57 -3.39
C LYS A 249 -36.59 3.58 -3.54
N TRP A 250 -37.79 3.20 -3.09
CA TRP A 250 -38.95 4.09 -3.09
C TRP A 250 -38.92 4.93 -1.81
N THR A 251 -39.03 6.25 -1.92
CA THR A 251 -39.21 7.14 -0.77
C THR A 251 -40.70 7.28 -0.41
N GLU A 252 -41.00 7.74 0.81
CA GLU A 252 -42.38 7.97 1.24
C GLU A 252 -43.06 9.07 0.41
N GLU A 253 -42.31 10.09 0.01
CA GLU A 253 -42.77 11.15 -0.89
C GLU A 253 -43.10 10.58 -2.29
N GLU A 254 -42.22 9.74 -2.84
CA GLU A 254 -42.47 9.06 -4.11
C GLU A 254 -43.71 8.15 -4.03
N ASP A 255 -43.93 7.48 -2.89
CA ASP A 255 -45.11 6.64 -2.67
C ASP A 255 -46.40 7.47 -2.58
N ALA A 256 -46.37 8.60 -1.88
CA ALA A 256 -47.51 9.52 -1.77
C ALA A 256 -47.86 10.10 -3.15
N ARG A 257 -46.83 10.53 -3.90
CA ARG A 257 -46.98 11.06 -5.26
C ARG A 257 -47.50 9.98 -6.23
N LEU A 258 -46.99 8.75 -6.13
CA LEU A 258 -47.47 7.61 -6.91
C LEU A 258 -48.95 7.30 -6.60
N TRP A 259 -49.33 7.30 -5.31
CA TRP A 259 -50.71 7.05 -4.89
C TRP A 259 -51.65 8.12 -5.42
N TYR A 260 -51.25 9.39 -5.35
CA TYR A 260 -52.01 10.52 -5.87
C TYR A 260 -52.22 10.42 -7.39
N MET A 261 -51.14 10.23 -8.18
CA MET A 261 -51.24 10.14 -9.64
C MET A 261 -52.14 8.99 -10.12
N PHE A 262 -52.15 7.86 -9.41
CA PHE A 262 -52.94 6.71 -9.81
C PHE A 262 -54.42 6.80 -9.37
N TYR A 263 -54.68 7.24 -8.14
CA TYR A 263 -56.05 7.23 -7.58
C TYR A 263 -56.80 8.55 -7.70
N GLN A 264 -56.09 9.69 -7.69
CA GLN A 264 -56.71 11.02 -7.76
C GLN A 264 -56.70 11.55 -9.19
N GLU A 265 -55.58 11.40 -9.90
CA GLU A 265 -55.46 11.88 -11.29
C GLU A 265 -55.86 10.83 -12.35
N GLY A 266 -56.03 9.56 -11.97
CA GLY A 266 -56.46 8.48 -12.88
C GLY A 266 -55.45 8.12 -13.98
N ARG A 267 -54.16 8.49 -13.84
CA ARG A 267 -53.14 8.24 -14.87
C ARG A 267 -52.82 6.76 -15.04
N THR A 268 -52.40 6.39 -16.25
CA THR A 268 -51.98 5.02 -16.51
C THR A 268 -50.59 4.73 -15.92
N GLN A 269 -50.33 3.45 -15.62
CA GLN A 269 -49.02 3.04 -15.06
C GLN A 269 -47.85 3.32 -16.02
N GLN A 270 -48.10 3.40 -17.33
CA GLN A 270 -47.09 3.76 -18.33
C GLN A 270 -46.74 5.24 -18.26
N GLU A 271 -47.73 6.13 -18.18
CA GLU A 271 -47.54 7.58 -18.06
C GLU A 271 -46.83 7.95 -16.76
N ILE A 272 -47.26 7.34 -15.64
CA ILE A 272 -46.59 7.51 -14.35
C ILE A 272 -45.12 7.03 -14.43
N GLY A 273 -44.87 5.96 -15.18
CA GLY A 273 -43.51 5.44 -15.43
C GLY A 273 -42.62 6.43 -16.15
N GLN A 274 -43.15 7.08 -17.18
CA GLN A 274 -42.43 8.10 -17.93
C GLN A 274 -42.15 9.34 -17.05
N LEU A 275 -43.11 9.77 -16.23
CA LEU A 275 -42.99 10.94 -15.35
C LEU A 275 -42.01 10.76 -14.19
N ILE A 276 -42.02 9.59 -13.53
CA ILE A 276 -41.16 9.30 -12.36
C ILE A 276 -39.83 8.65 -12.80
N GLY A 277 -39.68 8.34 -14.09
CA GLY A 277 -38.48 7.68 -14.64
C GLY A 277 -38.32 6.25 -14.15
N ARG A 278 -39.44 5.50 -14.07
CA ARG A 278 -39.50 4.09 -13.62
C ARG A 278 -40.23 3.23 -14.65
N SER A 279 -40.01 1.92 -14.62
CA SER A 279 -40.76 1.02 -15.50
C SER A 279 -42.21 0.88 -15.06
N ALA A 280 -43.13 0.73 -16.01
CA ALA A 280 -44.56 0.54 -15.74
C ALA A 280 -44.80 -0.67 -14.80
N HIS A 281 -44.06 -1.77 -15.03
CA HIS A 281 -44.11 -2.96 -14.19
C HIS A 281 -43.58 -2.71 -12.76
N GLY A 282 -42.59 -1.83 -12.59
CA GLY A 282 -42.11 -1.41 -11.27
C GLY A 282 -43.16 -0.63 -10.48
N ILE A 283 -43.93 0.22 -11.15
CA ILE A 283 -45.05 0.96 -10.57
C ILE A 283 -46.18 0.03 -10.16
N GLN A 284 -46.57 -0.91 -11.03
CA GLN A 284 -47.58 -1.93 -10.73
C GLN A 284 -47.24 -2.69 -9.44
N ARG A 285 -46.00 -3.17 -9.31
CA ARG A 285 -45.54 -3.88 -8.11
C ARG A 285 -45.47 -3.00 -6.87
N ARG A 286 -45.23 -1.69 -7.00
CA ARG A 286 -45.23 -0.76 -5.85
C ARG A 286 -46.66 -0.44 -5.41
N LEU A 287 -47.57 -0.14 -6.34
CA LEU A 287 -48.99 0.10 -6.05
C LEU A 287 -49.63 -1.10 -5.34
N HIS A 288 -49.34 -2.33 -5.77
CA HIS A 288 -49.83 -3.54 -5.09
C HIS A 288 -49.40 -3.61 -3.62
N ARG A 289 -48.14 -3.28 -3.33
CA ARG A 289 -47.62 -3.22 -1.96
C ARG A 289 -48.24 -2.08 -1.15
N LEU A 290 -48.43 -0.91 -1.75
CA LEU A 290 -49.09 0.22 -1.09
C LEU A 290 -50.56 -0.07 -0.78
N ARG A 291 -51.28 -0.74 -1.69
CA ARG A 291 -52.65 -1.21 -1.45
C ARG A 291 -52.74 -2.10 -0.23
N LYS A 292 -51.91 -3.14 -0.16
CA LYS A 292 -51.86 -4.04 1.00
C LYS A 292 -51.52 -3.33 2.32
N LYS A 293 -50.72 -2.26 2.27
CA LYS A 293 -50.33 -1.49 3.47
C LYS A 293 -51.43 -0.52 3.94
N LYS A 294 -52.13 0.14 3.02
CA LYS A 294 -53.15 1.17 3.34
C LYS A 294 -54.57 0.62 3.47
N LEU A 295 -54.86 -0.50 2.81
CA LEU A 295 -56.14 -1.19 2.84
C LEU A 295 -55.86 -2.66 3.22
N PRO A 296 -55.50 -2.92 4.49
CA PRO A 296 -55.46 -4.30 4.98
C PRO A 296 -56.87 -4.89 4.87
N GLN A 297 -56.97 -6.07 4.24
CA GLN A 297 -58.18 -6.90 4.28
C GLN A 297 -58.26 -7.63 5.62
#